data_AF-A0A418GFB3-F1
#
_entry.id   AF-A0A418GFB3-F1
#
_cell.length_a   1.000
_cell.length_b   1.000
_cell.length_c   1.000
_cell.angle_alpha   90.00
_cell.angle_beta   90.00
_cell.angle_gamma   90.00
#
_symmetry.space_group_name_H-M   'P 1'
#
loop_
_entity.id
_entity.type
_entity.pdbx_description
1 polymer ?
#
loop_
_entity_poly.entity_id
_entity_poly.type
_entity_poly.pdbx_seq_one_letter_code
_entity_poly.pdbx_strand_id
1 'polypeptide(L)' 'MYDFLIIGGGIIGMSTAMQLIDVYPDARIALLEKEPGPACHQTGHNSGVIHAGVYYT' A
#
# COMPACT_ATOMS: atom_id res chain seq x y z
N MET A 1 10.85 18.53 -1.69
CA MET A 1 11.39 17.34 -2.39
C MET A 1 11.04 16.11 -1.55
N TYR A 2 10.59 15.04 -2.19
CA TYR A 2 10.27 13.75 -1.56
C TYR A 2 11.38 12.75 -1.89
N ASP A 3 11.75 11.90 -0.93
CA ASP A 3 12.73 10.83 -1.11
C ASP A 3 12.09 9.60 -1.77
N PHE A 4 10.80 9.37 -1.50
CA PHE A 4 10.00 8.32 -2.11
C PHE A 4 8.66 8.85 -2.62
N LEU A 5 8.28 8.40 -3.82
CA LEU A 5 6.96 8.60 -4.40
C LEU A 5 6.32 7.24 -4.67
N ILE A 6 5.14 7.01 -4.11
CA ILE A 6 4.34 5.80 -4.28
C ILE A 6 3.08 6.16 -5.06
N ILE A 7 2.78 5.40 -6.12
CA ILE A 7 1.58 5.58 -6.93
C ILE A 7 0.63 4.40 -6.68
N GLY A 8 -0.55 4.71 -6.16
CA GLY A 8 -1.61 3.77 -5.80
C GLY A 8 -1.80 3.63 -4.28
N GLY A 9 -2.99 3.99 -3.81
CA GLY A 9 -3.49 3.84 -2.43
C GLY A 9 -4.21 2.52 -2.19
N GLY A 10 -3.81 1.45 -2.88
CA GLY A 10 -4.18 0.08 -2.53
C GLY A 10 -3.35 -0.47 -1.37
N ILE A 11 -3.69 -1.67 -0.87
CA ILE A 11 -3.04 -2.27 0.29
C ILE A 11 -1.53 -2.45 0.11
N ILE A 12 -1.07 -2.77 -1.10
CA ILE A 12 0.36 -2.90 -1.40
C ILE A 12 1.05 -1.54 -1.25
N GLY A 13 0.56 -0.49 -1.91
CA GLY A 13 1.16 0.84 -1.84
C GLY A 13 1.17 1.43 -0.42
N MET A 14 0.07 1.28 0.32
CA MET A 14 -0.01 1.72 1.71
C MET A 14 0.92 0.91 2.63
N SER A 15 1.04 -0.40 2.42
CA SER A 15 1.96 -1.25 3.20
C SER A 15 3.42 -0.92 2.91
N THR A 16 3.75 -0.63 1.64
CA THR A 16 5.07 -0.14 1.27
C THR A 16 5.38 1.21 1.94
N ALA A 17 4.44 2.16 1.92
CA ALA A 17 4.62 3.45 2.59
C ALA A 17 4.88 3.28 4.08
N MET A 18 4.07 2.45 4.75
CA MET A 18 4.23 2.11 6.18
C MET A 18 5.62 1.55 6.47
N GLN A 19 6.09 0.57 5.69
CA GLN A 19 7.42 0.00 5.91
C GLN A 19 8.56 0.99 5.62
N LEU A 20 8.40 1.88 4.64
CA LEU A 20 9.40 2.91 4.38
C LEU A 20 9.49 3.94 5.51
N ILE A 21 8.37 4.27 6.17
CA ILE A 21 8.36 5.15 7.35
C ILE A 21 9.16 4.51 8.49
N ASP A 22 8.99 3.21 8.72
CA ASP A 22 9.69 2.48 9.79
C ASP A 22 11.20 2.37 9.51
N VAL A 23 11.59 2.11 8.26
CA VAL A 23 13.00 1.92 7.86
C VAL A 23 13.73 3.26 7.70
N TYR A 24 13.05 4.31 7.23
CA TYR A 24 13.62 5.62 6.95
C TYR A 24 12.81 6.74 7.63
N PRO A 25 12.96 6.91 8.96
CA PRO A 25 12.12 7.82 9.74
C PRO A 25 12.24 9.30 9.32
N ASP A 26 13.36 9.68 8.71
CA ASP A 26 13.60 11.04 8.23
C ASP A 26 13.18 11.28 6.77
N ALA A 27 12.78 10.21 6.05
CA ALA A 27 12.43 10.31 4.64
C ALA A 27 11.07 11.00 4.45
N ARG A 28 11.00 11.89 3.47
CA ARG A 28 9.74 12.48 3.01
C ARG A 28 9.11 11.56 1.97
N ILE A 29 7.97 10.97 2.33
CA ILE A 29 7.24 10.05 1.46
C ILE A 29 5.97 10.73 0.94
N ALA A 30 5.75 10.65 -0.38
CA ALA A 30 4.48 11.00 -1.00
C ALA A 30 3.79 9.72 -1.49
N LEU A 31 2.49 9.60 -1.21
CA LEU A 31 1.64 8.57 -1.81
C LEU A 31 0.51 9.27 -2.56
N LEU A 32 0.30 8.90 -3.82
CA LEU A 32 -0.75 9.45 -4.67
C LEU A 32 -1.74 8.36 -5.04
N GLU A 33 -3.03 8.61 -4.79
CA GLU A 33 -4.14 7.79 -5.24
C GLU A 33 -4.98 8.62 -6.21
N LYS A 34 -5.42 8.02 -7.33
CA LYS A 34 -6.24 8.73 -8.31
C LYS A 34 -7.67 8.91 -7.82
N GLU A 35 -8.15 7.96 -7.01
CA GLU A 35 -9.49 7.97 -6.45
C GLU A 35 -9.61 8.90 -5.24
N PRO A 36 -10.82 9.36 -4.88
CA PRO A 36 -11.05 10.23 -3.72
C PRO A 36 -10.67 9.61 -2.36
N GLY A 37 -10.47 8.30 -2.31
CA GLY A 37 -10.09 7.55 -1.12
C GLY A 37 -9.29 6.29 -1.45
N PRO A 38 -8.66 5.67 -0.44
CA PRO A 38 -7.90 4.45 -0.64
C PRO A 38 -8.81 3.26 -0.94
N ALA A 39 -8.22 2.19 -1.47
CA ALA A 39 -8.89 0.91 -1.66
C ALA A 39 -10.16 0.90 -2.53
N CYS A 40 -10.42 1.93 -3.33
CA CYS A 40 -11.60 1.97 -4.23
C CYS A 40 -11.56 0.92 -5.37
N HIS A 41 -10.46 0.18 -5.54
CA HIS A 41 -10.25 -0.82 -6.61
C HIS A 41 -10.03 -2.22 -6.00
N GLN A 42 -9.02 -2.98 -6.44
CA GLN A 42 -8.82 -4.39 -6.07
C GLN A 42 -8.75 -4.63 -4.54
N THR A 43 -8.17 -3.70 -3.78
CA THR A 43 -8.09 -3.80 -2.30
C THR A 43 -9.45 -3.75 -1.61
N GLY A 44 -10.42 -2.97 -2.11
CA GLY A 44 -11.78 -2.94 -1.59
C GLY A 44 -12.69 -4.00 -2.25
N HIS A 45 -12.30 -4.51 -3.43
CA HIS A 45 -13.05 -5.48 -4.22
C HIS A 45 -12.36 -6.84 -4.25
N ASN A 46 -12.24 -7.48 -3.09
CA ASN A 46 -11.79 -8.87 -2.96
C ASN A 46 -12.67 -9.59 -1.91
N SER A 47 -12.41 -10.88 -1.68
CA SER A 47 -13.19 -11.71 -0.77
C SER A 47 -12.99 -11.38 0.71
N GLY A 48 -12.04 -10.52 1.07
CA GLY A 48 -11.68 -10.22 2.45
C GLY A 48 -11.04 -11.41 3.20
N VAL A 49 -10.57 -12.43 2.48
CA VAL A 49 -10.00 -13.64 3.07
C VAL A 49 -8.49 -13.48 3.25
N ILE A 50 -8.00 -13.74 4.47
CA ILE A 50 -6.58 -13.93 4.74
C ILE A 50 -6.26 -15.41 4.52
N HIS A 51 -5.59 -15.70 3.40
CA HIS A 51 -5.25 -17.07 3.03
C HIS A 51 -4.02 -17.57 3.80
N ALA A 52 -4.12 -18.76 4.40
CA ALA A 52 -3.00 -19.42 5.11
C ALA A 52 -1.93 -20.02 4.17
N GLY A 53 -2.08 -19.86 2.84
CA GLY A 53 -1.09 -20.35 1.88
C GLY A 53 -1.11 -21.87 1.62
N VAL A 54 -2.10 -22.61 2.13
CA VAL A 54 -2.11 -24.10 2.13
C VAL A 54 -2.05 -24.77 0.74
N TYR A 55 -2.37 -24.04 -0.33
CA TYR A 55 -2.34 -24.55 -1.70
C TYR A 55 -1.33 -23.82 -2.60
N TYR A 56 -0.47 -22.98 -2.02
CA TYR A 56 0.50 -22.14 -2.74
C TYR A 56 1.95 -22.56 -2.39
N THR A 57 2.23 -23.87 -2.39
CA THR A 57 3.58 -24.45 -2.36
C THR A 57 4.14 -24.65 -3.75
#